data_AF-A0A7X0RZA2-F1
#
_entry.id   AF-A0A7X0RZA2-F1
#
_cell.length_a   1.000
_cell.length_b   1.000
_cell.length_c   1.000
_cell.angle_alpha   90.00
_cell.angle_beta   90.00
_cell.angle_gamma   90.00
#
_symmetry.space_group_name_H-M   'P 1'
#
loop_
_entity.id
_entity.type
_entity.pdbx_description
1 polymer ?
#
loop_
_entity_poly.entity_id
_entity_poly.type
_entity_poly.pdbx_seq_one_letter_code
_entity_poly.pdbx_strand_id
1 'polypeptide(L)'
;MSITPATQEASQVANVAQEQKLDVLDQLMKPEVQESLTVLVENLPKLAEMVTVMTKAYDFATAVATDQVLINDFKAGIGEVAKPVVDKAKGIAAAAMEASDRAQADTATVGLFGLLKMLKDPQVQKTLRFSQAFLNVLAERQQQR
;
A
#
# COMPACT_ATOMS: atom_id res chain seq x y z
N MET A 1 -20.52 -12.42 53.72
CA MET A 1 -20.99 -13.00 52.44
C MET A 1 -20.45 -12.12 51.33
N SER A 2 -19.42 -12.57 50.62
CA SER A 2 -18.85 -11.83 49.48
C SER A 2 -18.42 -12.87 48.44
N ILE A 3 -19.32 -13.18 47.50
CA ILE A 3 -19.05 -14.12 46.40
C ILE A 3 -18.46 -13.33 45.23
N THR A 4 -17.16 -13.56 45.02
CA THR A 4 -16.47 -13.75 43.73
C THR A 4 -17.04 -13.05 42.49
N PRO A 5 -16.46 -11.92 42.03
CA PRO A 5 -16.72 -11.37 40.68
C PRO A 5 -15.87 -12.05 39.58
N ALA A 6 -14.82 -12.80 39.94
CA ALA A 6 -13.84 -13.33 38.97
C ALA A 6 -14.32 -14.51 38.11
N THR A 7 -15.46 -15.14 38.43
CA THR A 7 -15.95 -16.33 37.69
C THR A 7 -16.92 -15.97 36.55
N GLN A 8 -17.53 -14.78 36.57
CA GLN A 8 -18.51 -14.37 35.54
C GLN A 8 -17.86 -13.84 34.25
N GLU A 9 -16.71 -13.18 34.34
CA GLU A 9 -15.99 -12.65 33.16
C GLU A 9 -15.40 -13.78 32.30
N ALA A 10 -14.87 -14.84 32.91
CA ALA A 10 -14.31 -15.98 32.18
C ALA A 10 -15.37 -16.79 31.40
N SER A 11 -16.61 -16.89 31.93
CA SER A 11 -17.72 -17.56 31.26
C SER A 11 -18.31 -16.75 30.11
N GLN A 12 -18.29 -15.42 30.17
CA GLN A 12 -18.77 -14.56 29.06
C GLN A 12 -17.79 -14.53 27.88
N VAL A 13 -16.47 -14.46 28.14
CA VAL A 13 -15.45 -14.47 27.07
C VAL A 13 -15.41 -15.81 26.34
N ALA A 14 -15.60 -16.92 27.06
CA ALA A 14 -15.69 -18.25 26.45
C ALA A 14 -16.94 -18.40 25.56
N ASN A 15 -18.08 -17.84 25.97
CA ASN A 15 -19.33 -17.95 25.22
C ASN A 15 -19.32 -17.11 23.92
N VAL A 16 -18.78 -15.88 23.97
CA VAL A 16 -18.63 -15.02 22.78
C VAL A 16 -17.67 -15.62 21.75
N ALA A 17 -16.58 -16.24 22.20
CA ALA A 17 -15.64 -16.93 21.31
C ALA A 17 -16.22 -18.22 20.70
N GLN A 18 -17.18 -18.86 21.37
CA GLN A 18 -17.91 -20.02 20.83
C GLN A 18 -18.97 -19.61 19.80
N GLU A 19 -19.73 -18.55 20.06
CA GLU A 19 -20.72 -18.00 19.13
C GLU A 19 -20.06 -17.50 17.83
N GLN A 20 -18.92 -16.81 17.92
CA GLN A 20 -18.17 -16.37 16.74
C GLN A 20 -17.63 -17.54 15.92
N LYS A 21 -17.22 -18.64 16.56
CA LYS A 21 -16.80 -19.86 15.85
C LYS A 21 -17.96 -20.54 15.13
N LEU A 22 -19.14 -20.59 15.75
CA LEU A 22 -20.34 -21.12 15.08
C LEU A 22 -20.71 -20.24 13.86
N ASP A 23 -20.65 -18.92 13.98
CA ASP A 23 -20.97 -18.00 12.88
C ASP A 23 -19.98 -18.13 11.70
N VAL A 24 -18.69 -18.32 11.97
CA VAL A 24 -17.71 -18.64 10.92
C VAL A 24 -18.01 -19.99 10.27
N LEU A 25 -18.37 -21.03 11.05
CA LEU A 25 -18.74 -22.33 10.50
C LEU A 25 -20.01 -22.24 9.63
N ASP A 26 -21.01 -21.48 10.04
CA ASP A 26 -22.24 -21.24 9.28
C ASP A 26 -21.94 -20.46 7.98
N GLN A 27 -20.98 -19.52 8.00
CA GLN A 27 -20.49 -18.87 6.78
C GLN A 27 -19.76 -19.84 5.85
N LEU A 28 -18.95 -20.75 6.38
CA LEU A 28 -18.25 -21.78 5.59
C LEU A 28 -19.22 -22.82 5.00
N MET A 29 -20.43 -22.96 5.57
CA MET A 29 -21.49 -23.82 5.03
C MET A 29 -22.28 -23.19 3.87
N LYS A 30 -22.12 -21.89 3.62
CA LYS A 30 -22.76 -21.23 2.48
C LYS A 30 -22.16 -21.76 1.17
N PRO A 31 -22.99 -22.15 0.17
CA PRO A 31 -22.51 -22.78 -1.06
C PRO A 31 -21.54 -21.88 -1.83
N GLU A 32 -21.73 -20.56 -1.80
CA GLU A 32 -20.84 -19.58 -2.44
C GLU A 32 -19.45 -19.55 -1.80
N VAL A 33 -19.38 -19.78 -0.48
CA VAL A 33 -18.11 -19.81 0.27
C VAL A 33 -17.39 -21.13 0.03
N GLN A 34 -18.13 -22.25 -0.08
CA GLN A 34 -17.56 -23.55 -0.44
C GLN A 34 -16.98 -23.57 -1.86
N GLU A 35 -17.69 -22.97 -2.82
CA GLU A 35 -17.19 -22.80 -4.18
C GLU A 35 -15.92 -21.96 -4.20
N SER A 36 -15.91 -20.82 -3.49
CA SER A 36 -14.72 -19.96 -3.36
C SER A 36 -13.53 -20.67 -2.71
N LEU A 37 -13.77 -21.49 -1.68
CA LEU A 37 -12.74 -22.31 -1.04
C LEU A 37 -12.22 -23.41 -1.96
N THR A 38 -13.09 -24.04 -2.73
CA THR A 38 -12.70 -25.06 -3.72
C THR A 38 -11.81 -24.44 -4.79
N VAL A 39 -12.22 -23.31 -5.36
CA VAL A 39 -11.42 -22.53 -6.31
C VAL A 39 -10.09 -22.12 -5.70
N LEU A 40 -10.07 -21.68 -4.43
CA LEU A 40 -8.84 -21.27 -3.75
C LEU A 40 -7.87 -22.44 -3.57
N VAL A 41 -8.38 -23.63 -3.19
CA VAL A 41 -7.60 -24.87 -3.07
C VAL A 41 -7.06 -25.32 -4.42
N GLU A 42 -7.87 -25.29 -5.47
CA GLU A 42 -7.45 -25.61 -6.84
C GLU A 42 -6.39 -24.64 -7.38
N ASN A 43 -6.44 -23.37 -6.97
CA ASN A 43 -5.47 -22.35 -7.37
C ASN A 43 -4.26 -22.22 -6.42
N LEU A 44 -4.17 -23.03 -5.35
CA LEU A 44 -3.00 -23.04 -4.46
C LEU A 44 -1.66 -23.18 -5.19
N PRO A 45 -1.52 -24.04 -6.23
CA PRO A 45 -0.26 -24.14 -6.97
C PRO A 45 0.15 -22.80 -7.60
N LYS A 46 -0.81 -22.05 -8.14
CA LYS A 46 -0.58 -20.74 -8.77
C LYS A 46 -0.18 -19.68 -7.75
N LEU A 47 -0.77 -19.72 -6.55
CA LEU A 47 -0.37 -18.85 -5.44
C LEU A 47 1.07 -19.16 -4.98
N ALA A 48 1.45 -20.43 -4.91
CA ALA A 48 2.81 -20.84 -4.57
C ALA A 48 3.85 -20.38 -5.62
N GLU A 49 3.50 -20.47 -6.90
CA GLU A 49 4.33 -19.91 -7.99
C GLU A 49 4.47 -18.40 -7.87
N MET A 50 3.39 -17.68 -7.56
CA MET A 50 3.40 -16.22 -7.42
C MET A 50 4.29 -15.76 -6.27
N VAL A 51 4.26 -16.46 -5.13
CA VAL A 51 5.18 -16.23 -4.00
C VAL A 51 6.62 -16.47 -4.44
N THR A 52 6.88 -17.52 -5.24
CA THR A 52 8.22 -17.79 -5.78
C THR A 52 8.73 -16.66 -6.68
N VAL A 53 7.86 -16.10 -7.52
CA VAL A 53 8.19 -14.94 -8.37
C VAL A 53 8.46 -13.71 -7.50
N MET A 54 7.66 -13.46 -6.46
CA MET A 54 7.91 -12.36 -5.52
C MET A 54 9.26 -12.50 -4.80
N THR A 55 9.63 -13.71 -4.38
CA THR A 55 10.95 -13.96 -3.78
C THR A 55 12.07 -13.64 -4.75
N LYS A 56 11.96 -14.09 -6.02
CA LYS A 56 12.96 -13.76 -7.05
C LYS A 56 13.06 -12.25 -7.32
N ALA A 57 11.93 -11.55 -7.31
CA ALA A 57 11.91 -10.09 -7.47
C ALA A 57 12.56 -9.38 -6.28
N TYR A 58 12.35 -9.88 -5.05
CA TYR A 58 13.03 -9.39 -3.85
C TYR A 58 14.54 -9.62 -3.93
N ASP A 59 14.97 -10.81 -4.33
CA ASP A 59 16.39 -11.14 -4.48
C ASP A 59 17.05 -10.26 -5.55
N PHE A 60 16.37 -10.04 -6.68
CA PHE A 60 16.83 -9.14 -7.74
C PHE A 60 16.95 -7.70 -7.24
N ALA A 61 15.91 -7.17 -6.58
CA ALA A 61 15.92 -5.81 -6.04
C ALA A 61 17.03 -5.65 -4.99
N THR A 62 17.24 -6.66 -4.15
CA THR A 62 18.31 -6.69 -3.14
C THR A 62 19.68 -6.72 -3.80
N ALA A 63 19.88 -7.56 -4.82
CA ALA A 63 21.14 -7.64 -5.56
C ALA A 63 21.48 -6.31 -6.25
N VAL A 64 20.50 -5.67 -6.89
CA VAL A 64 20.68 -4.37 -7.54
C VAL A 64 20.93 -3.25 -6.52
N ALA A 65 20.21 -3.24 -5.39
CA ALA A 65 20.35 -2.20 -4.36
C ALA A 65 21.60 -2.35 -3.48
N THR A 66 22.21 -3.53 -3.43
CA THR A 66 23.46 -3.76 -2.69
C THR A 66 24.70 -3.65 -3.57
N ASP A 67 24.52 -3.57 -4.89
CA ASP A 67 25.61 -3.33 -5.83
C ASP A 67 26.09 -1.87 -5.74
N GLN A 68 27.17 -1.68 -4.99
CA GLN A 68 27.81 -0.39 -4.81
C GLN A 68 28.37 0.18 -6.11
N VAL A 69 28.78 -0.66 -7.07
CA VAL A 69 29.32 -0.21 -8.36
C VAL A 69 28.20 0.39 -9.20
N LEU A 70 27.08 -0.33 -9.35
CA LEU A 70 25.90 0.16 -10.07
C LEU A 70 25.36 1.47 -9.47
N ILE A 71 25.28 1.56 -8.14
CA ILE A 71 24.80 2.76 -7.45
C ILE A 71 25.72 3.96 -7.69
N ASN A 72 27.04 3.74 -7.62
CA ASN A 72 28.01 4.81 -7.80
C ASN A 72 28.03 5.31 -9.26
N ASP A 73 27.93 4.41 -10.24
CA ASP A 73 27.85 4.75 -11.65
C ASP A 73 26.55 5.49 -11.99
N PHE A 74 25.43 5.07 -11.41
CA PHE A 74 24.14 5.74 -11.59
C PHE A 74 24.11 7.14 -10.96
N LYS A 75 24.69 7.29 -9.75
CA LYS A 75 24.84 8.61 -9.09
C LYS A 75 25.73 9.55 -9.89
N ALA A 76 26.82 9.05 -10.46
CA ALA A 76 27.70 9.85 -11.30
C ALA A 76 27.00 10.30 -12.59
N GLY A 77 26.30 9.39 -13.28
CA GLY A 77 25.60 9.68 -14.54
C GLY A 77 24.41 10.63 -14.39
N ILE A 78 23.64 10.53 -13.29
CA ILE A 78 22.54 11.47 -13.01
C ILE A 78 23.06 12.78 -12.41
N GLY A 79 24.14 12.73 -11.64
CA GLY A 79 24.72 13.89 -10.97
C GLY A 79 25.12 15.01 -11.92
N GLU A 80 25.62 14.70 -13.12
CA GLU A 80 25.98 15.73 -14.11
C GLU A 80 24.78 16.45 -14.73
N VAL A 81 23.67 15.74 -14.95
CA VAL A 81 22.44 16.29 -15.55
C VAL A 81 21.58 17.02 -14.50
N ALA A 82 21.69 16.64 -13.23
CA ALA A 82 20.85 17.15 -12.14
C ALA A 82 21.43 18.37 -11.39
N LYS A 83 22.70 18.76 -11.61
CA LYS A 83 23.35 19.93 -10.94
C LYS A 83 22.46 21.19 -10.80
N PRO A 84 21.75 21.68 -11.84
CA PRO A 84 20.90 22.88 -11.70
C PRO A 84 19.62 22.65 -10.89
N VAL A 85 19.23 21.40 -10.65
CA VAL A 85 18.07 21.00 -9.85
C VAL A 85 18.45 20.82 -8.38
N VAL A 86 19.69 20.43 -8.08
CA VAL A 86 20.19 20.20 -6.70
C VAL A 86 20.07 21.45 -5.83
N ASP A 87 20.33 22.64 -6.36
CA ASP A 87 20.17 23.89 -5.60
C ASP A 87 18.70 24.23 -5.32
N LYS A 88 17.79 23.93 -6.25
CA LYS A 88 16.34 24.01 -6.01
C LYS A 88 15.84 22.90 -5.07
N ALA A 89 16.56 21.78 -4.98
CA ALA A 89 16.18 20.62 -4.19
C ALA A 89 16.36 20.84 -2.68
N LYS A 90 17.23 21.75 -2.21
CA LYS A 90 17.39 22.03 -0.78
C LYS A 90 16.08 22.51 -0.13
N GLY A 91 15.33 23.37 -0.81
CA GLY A 91 14.01 23.83 -0.35
C GLY A 91 12.94 22.73 -0.41
N ILE A 92 13.00 21.86 -1.43
CA ILE A 92 12.09 20.72 -1.57
C ILE A 92 12.37 19.65 -0.51
N ALA A 93 13.64 19.40 -0.18
CA ALA A 93 14.04 18.46 0.87
C ALA A 93 13.54 18.93 2.24
N ALA A 94 13.68 20.22 2.56
CA ALA A 94 13.12 20.79 3.79
C ALA A 94 11.59 20.66 3.85
N ALA A 95 10.89 20.98 2.76
CA ALA A 95 9.43 20.82 2.68
C ALA A 95 8.98 19.35 2.76
N ALA A 96 9.76 18.42 2.21
CA ALA A 96 9.49 16.98 2.28
C ALA A 96 9.69 16.42 3.69
N MET A 97 10.75 16.85 4.39
CA MET A 97 10.99 16.49 5.80
C MET A 97 9.86 17.02 6.68
N GLU A 98 9.49 18.30 6.53
CA GLU A 98 8.39 18.89 7.28
C GLU A 98 7.04 18.22 6.99
N ALA A 99 6.77 17.85 5.74
CA ALA A 99 5.58 17.10 5.37
C ALA A 99 5.57 15.70 6.00
N SER A 100 6.72 15.02 6.04
CA SER A 100 6.88 13.73 6.71
C SER A 100 6.63 13.84 8.21
N ASP A 101 7.22 14.82 8.88
CA ASP A 101 7.05 15.03 10.33
C ASP A 101 5.57 15.31 10.67
N ARG A 102 4.88 16.13 9.86
CA ARG A 102 3.44 16.40 10.04
C ARG A 102 2.58 15.18 9.77
N ALA A 103 2.89 14.39 8.73
CA ALA A 103 2.15 13.17 8.41
C ALA A 103 2.31 12.07 9.47
N GLN A 104 3.45 12.03 10.17
CA GLN A 104 3.68 11.09 11.28
C GLN A 104 3.04 11.56 12.59
N ALA A 105 2.99 12.88 12.82
CA ALA A 105 2.35 13.46 14.00
C ALA A 105 0.81 13.42 13.93
N ASP A 106 0.24 13.47 12.72
CA ASP A 106 -1.21 13.41 12.50
C ASP A 106 -1.69 11.95 12.42
N THR A 107 -2.30 11.46 13.51
CA THR A 107 -2.85 10.10 13.60
C THR A 107 -4.30 9.99 13.08
N ALA A 108 -4.85 11.07 12.52
CA ALA A 108 -6.20 11.08 12.00
C ALA A 108 -6.37 10.09 10.84
N THR A 109 -7.28 9.14 11.00
CA THR A 109 -7.63 8.19 9.93
C THR A 109 -8.43 8.92 8.86
N VAL A 110 -7.97 8.85 7.61
CA VAL A 110 -8.67 9.45 6.48
C VAL A 110 -9.92 8.63 6.14
N GLY A 111 -11.10 9.14 6.49
CA GLY A 111 -12.38 8.55 6.08
C GLY A 111 -12.75 8.83 4.61
N LEU A 112 -13.80 8.18 4.10
CA LEU A 112 -14.28 8.33 2.71
C LEU A 112 -14.55 9.80 2.32
N PHE A 113 -15.18 10.57 3.21
CA PHE A 113 -15.39 12.01 2.99
C PHE A 113 -14.08 12.82 3.02
N GLY A 114 -13.08 12.38 3.78
CA GLY A 114 -11.74 12.96 3.78
C GLY A 114 -11.04 12.75 2.43
N LEU A 115 -11.14 11.56 1.85
CA LEU A 115 -10.65 11.27 0.50
C LEU A 115 -11.34 12.15 -0.55
N LEU A 116 -12.67 12.27 -0.49
CA LEU A 116 -13.42 13.14 -1.40
C LEU A 116 -13.01 14.61 -1.27
N LYS A 117 -12.76 15.07 -0.04
CA LYS A 117 -12.27 16.43 0.21
C LYS A 117 -10.86 16.66 -0.34
N MET A 118 -9.96 15.70 -0.17
CA MET A 118 -8.61 15.75 -0.74
C MET A 118 -8.61 15.72 -2.26
N LEU A 119 -9.50 14.94 -2.88
CA LEU A 119 -9.66 14.94 -4.34
C LEU A 119 -10.14 16.31 -4.87
N LYS A 120 -10.87 17.07 -4.04
CA LYS A 120 -11.30 18.44 -4.34
C LYS A 120 -10.23 19.49 -4.02
N ASP A 121 -9.10 19.11 -3.44
CA ASP A 121 -8.01 20.03 -3.13
C ASP A 121 -7.43 20.65 -4.44
N PRO A 122 -7.20 21.97 -4.50
CA PRO A 122 -6.67 22.63 -5.69
C PRO A 122 -5.32 22.10 -6.18
N GLN A 123 -4.43 21.63 -5.29
CA GLN A 123 -3.13 21.08 -5.66
C GLN A 123 -3.29 19.67 -6.26
N VAL A 124 -4.14 18.84 -5.67
CA VAL A 124 -4.47 17.52 -6.24
C VAL A 124 -5.13 17.68 -7.62
N GLN A 125 -6.04 18.63 -7.77
CA GLN A 125 -6.66 18.96 -9.06
C GLN A 125 -5.65 19.42 -10.11
N LYS A 126 -4.65 20.23 -9.73
CA LYS A 126 -3.57 20.63 -10.64
C LYS A 126 -2.77 19.43 -11.13
N THR A 127 -2.42 18.51 -10.23
CA THR A 127 -1.70 17.27 -10.58
C THR A 127 -2.52 16.41 -11.54
N LEU A 128 -3.81 16.20 -11.28
CA LEU A 128 -4.68 15.42 -12.16
C LEU A 128 -4.83 16.06 -13.55
N ARG A 129 -4.98 17.39 -13.62
CA ARG A 129 -5.04 18.13 -14.90
C ARG A 129 -3.72 18.03 -15.66
N PHE A 130 -2.59 18.10 -14.96
CA PHE A 130 -1.28 17.90 -15.57
C PHE A 130 -1.16 16.48 -16.14
N SER A 131 -1.50 15.44 -15.37
CA SER A 131 -1.47 14.06 -15.83
C SER A 131 -2.34 13.87 -17.08
N GLN A 132 -3.53 14.46 -17.11
CA GLN A 132 -4.39 14.41 -18.30
C GLN A 132 -3.76 15.11 -19.51
N ALA A 133 -3.24 16.32 -19.33
CA ALA A 133 -2.56 17.05 -20.41
C ALA A 133 -1.34 16.29 -20.93
N PHE A 134 -0.56 15.68 -20.03
CA PHE A 134 0.59 14.85 -20.39
C PHE A 134 0.18 13.64 -21.22
N LEU A 135 -0.87 12.91 -20.82
CA LEU A 135 -1.39 11.77 -21.58
C LEU A 135 -1.91 12.19 -22.97
N ASN A 136 -2.58 13.33 -23.09
CA ASN A 136 -3.03 13.85 -24.38
C ASN A 136 -1.86 14.11 -25.32
N VAL A 137 -0.80 14.76 -24.83
CA VAL A 137 0.42 15.02 -25.62
C VAL A 137 1.07 13.72 -26.09
N LEU A 138 1.11 12.69 -25.23
CA LEU A 138 1.62 11.37 -25.62
C LEU A 138 0.77 10.71 -26.71
N ALA A 139 -0.56 10.78 -26.58
CA ALA A 139 -1.49 10.22 -27.57
C ALA A 139 -1.38 10.94 -28.92
N GLU A 140 -1.31 12.28 -28.94
CA GLU A 140 -1.11 13.08 -30.15
C GLU A 140 0.19 12.73 -30.86
N ARG A 141 1.28 12.54 -30.10
CA ARG A 141 2.58 12.12 -30.66
C ARG A 141 2.57 10.71 -31.21
N GLN A 142 1.73 9.83 -30.67
CA GLN A 142 1.55 8.48 -31.20
C GLN A 142 0.76 8.48 -32.51
N GLN A 143 -0.22 9.38 -32.67
CA GLN A 143 -0.99 9.54 -33.92
C GLN A 143 -0.21 10.23 -35.05
N GLN A 144 0.81 11.03 -34.71
CA GLN A 144 1.67 11.71 -35.68
C GLN A 144 2.85 10.84 -36.17
N ARG A 145 2.98 9.61 -35.66
CA ARG A 145 3.97 8.60 -36.08
C ARG A 145 3.32 7.54 -36.94
#